data_AF-A0A7S1U3Q8-F1
#
_entry.id   AF-A0A7S1U3Q8-F1
#
_cell.length_a   1.000
_cell.length_b   1.000
_cell.length_c   1.000
_cell.angle_alpha   90.00
_cell.angle_beta   90.00
_cell.angle_gamma   90.00
#
_symmetry.space_group_name_H-M   'P 1'
#
loop_
_entity.id
_entity.type
_entity.pdbx_description
1 polymer ?
#
loop_
_entity_poly.entity_id
_entity_poly.type
_entity_poly.pdbx_seq_one_letter_code
_entity_poly.pdbx_strand_id
1 'polypeptide(L)'
;GGARVTIARKKKRPKIEELQERLEVLRSENSELTHHLTNVEERHKLLNAEKKAMEALIRRTLEATQSGAADPAQLARCIGDFKNRYADYGPQRQRECNFHMDQLERLLIPTQTTKMSLWTMEQPPSFFDDPNKNSLGAILKRELGVTQEQRDRISRLRERVKEAVRDLRAAVALLRDLREHINHKHSRFDVRMTQLMEILTPMQSAKLILWVKTNRHRVRNGLNLSASNMFGAGEEYARAAAAAAKKKGGDGAANAEAEAGVAHPKPDPSSNPSPSPNPTAAAPPANPTA
;
A
#
# COMPACT_ATOMS: atom_id res chain seq x y z
N GLY A 1 -19.79 36.11 43.96
CA GLY A 1 -20.22 35.03 43.03
C GLY A 1 -19.86 35.28 41.56
N GLY A 2 -20.14 36.46 40.99
CA GLY A 2 -20.10 36.68 39.52
C GLY A 2 -18.72 36.72 38.84
N ALA A 3 -17.69 37.27 39.50
CA ALA A 3 -16.38 37.48 38.87
C ALA A 3 -15.58 36.19 38.59
N ARG A 4 -15.76 35.16 39.42
CA ARG A 4 -15.09 33.86 39.25
C ARG A 4 -15.68 33.05 38.09
N VAL A 5 -16.98 33.20 37.83
CA VAL A 5 -17.72 32.51 36.76
C VAL A 5 -17.40 33.10 35.39
N THR A 6 -17.26 34.43 35.28
CA THR A 6 -16.90 35.10 34.03
C THR A 6 -15.47 34.82 33.59
N ILE A 7 -14.51 34.76 34.51
CA ILE A 7 -13.11 34.39 34.21
C ILE A 7 -13.01 32.91 33.78
N ALA A 8 -13.72 32.01 34.45
CA ALA A 8 -13.76 30.58 34.08
C ALA A 8 -14.40 30.37 32.69
N ARG A 9 -15.48 31.11 32.36
CA ARG A 9 -16.08 31.10 31.02
C ARG A 9 -15.15 31.70 29.95
N LYS A 10 -14.46 32.79 30.25
CA LYS A 10 -13.47 33.42 29.35
C LYS A 10 -12.25 32.55 29.07
N LYS A 11 -11.80 31.69 30.01
CA LYS A 11 -10.72 30.70 29.76
C LYS A 11 -11.20 29.44 29.04
N LYS A 12 -12.47 29.03 29.20
CA LYS A 12 -13.05 27.88 28.49
C LYS A 12 -13.31 28.15 27.02
N ARG A 13 -13.66 29.40 26.66
CA ARG A 13 -13.94 29.83 25.29
C ARG A 13 -12.75 29.66 24.30
N PRO A 14 -11.53 30.14 24.59
CA PRO A 14 -10.37 29.93 23.72
C PRO A 14 -9.96 28.45 23.65
N LYS A 15 -10.17 27.69 24.73
CA LYS A 15 -9.93 26.24 24.72
C LYS A 15 -10.97 25.47 23.90
N ILE A 16 -12.20 25.96 23.82
CA ILE A 16 -13.24 25.40 22.93
C ILE A 16 -12.93 25.76 21.48
N GLU A 17 -12.51 26.99 21.20
CA GLU A 17 -12.11 27.43 19.85
C GLU A 17 -10.89 26.64 19.34
N GLU A 18 -9.85 26.46 20.18
CA GLU A 18 -8.69 25.60 19.88
C GLU A 18 -9.09 24.13 19.63
N LEU A 19 -10.02 23.60 20.43
CA LEU A 19 -10.53 22.24 20.23
C LEU A 19 -11.39 22.12 18.96
N GLN A 20 -12.12 23.16 18.59
CA GLN A 20 -12.92 23.22 17.35
C GLN A 20 -12.02 23.28 16.12
N GLU A 21 -10.99 24.11 16.14
CA GLU A 21 -9.98 24.20 15.08
C GLU A 21 -9.24 22.86 14.92
N ARG A 22 -8.85 22.23 16.04
CA ARG A 22 -8.25 20.89 16.01
C ARG A 22 -9.21 19.83 15.45
N LEU A 23 -10.50 19.92 15.77
CA LEU A 23 -11.54 19.03 15.23
C LEU A 23 -11.68 19.18 13.72
N GLU A 24 -11.59 20.40 13.22
CA GLU A 24 -11.71 20.71 11.79
C GLU A 24 -10.50 20.22 10.99
N VAL A 25 -9.29 20.44 11.50
CA VAL A 25 -8.06 19.85 10.96
C VAL A 25 -8.15 18.34 10.92
N LEU A 26 -8.53 17.71 12.03
CA LEU A 26 -8.68 16.25 12.10
C LEU A 26 -9.76 15.71 11.16
N ARG A 27 -10.86 16.45 10.94
CA ARG A 27 -11.90 16.07 9.97
C ARG A 27 -11.40 16.16 8.54
N SER A 28 -10.63 17.19 8.21
CA SER A 28 -10.00 17.33 6.89
C SER A 28 -9.01 16.20 6.64
N GLU A 29 -8.09 15.95 7.58
CA GLU A 29 -7.13 14.85 7.50
C GLU A 29 -7.82 13.49 7.37
N ASN A 30 -8.90 13.25 8.11
CA ASN A 30 -9.65 12.00 8.03
C ASN A 30 -10.37 11.85 6.66
N SER A 31 -10.89 12.94 6.09
CA SER A 31 -11.45 12.94 4.74
C SER A 31 -10.40 12.58 3.69
N GLU A 32 -9.22 13.19 3.75
CA GLU A 32 -8.11 12.90 2.85
C GLU A 32 -7.62 11.44 2.97
N LEU A 33 -7.46 10.95 4.20
CA LEU A 33 -7.09 9.56 4.45
C LEU A 33 -8.13 8.58 3.93
N THR A 34 -9.42 8.89 4.14
CA THR A 34 -10.53 8.06 3.63
C THR A 34 -10.52 8.00 2.11
N HIS A 35 -10.31 9.14 1.44
CA HIS A 35 -10.19 9.18 -0.02
C HIS A 35 -8.99 8.38 -0.53
N HIS A 36 -7.83 8.55 0.10
CA HIS A 36 -6.63 7.79 -0.26
C HIS A 36 -6.83 6.28 -0.07
N LEU A 37 -7.43 5.86 1.05
CA LEU A 37 -7.71 4.45 1.32
C LEU A 37 -8.69 3.86 0.30
N THR A 38 -9.74 4.60 -0.04
CA THR A 38 -10.71 4.20 -1.07
C THR A 38 -10.04 3.99 -2.42
N ASN A 39 -9.19 4.93 -2.85
CA ASN A 39 -8.44 4.82 -4.11
C ASN A 39 -7.49 3.61 -4.13
N VAL A 40 -6.82 3.33 -3.02
CA VAL A 40 -5.93 2.16 -2.89
C VAL A 40 -6.73 0.85 -2.94
N GLU A 41 -7.87 0.78 -2.24
CA GLU A 41 -8.75 -0.38 -2.27
C GLU A 41 -9.31 -0.65 -3.67
N GLU A 42 -9.75 0.39 -4.38
CA GLU A 42 -10.25 0.29 -5.75
C GLU A 42 -9.17 -0.22 -6.70
N ARG A 43 -7.94 0.32 -6.62
CA ARG A 43 -6.80 -0.19 -7.41
C ARG A 43 -6.54 -1.67 -7.15
N HIS A 44 -6.59 -2.11 -5.89
CA HIS A 44 -6.44 -3.52 -5.55
C HIS A 44 -7.59 -4.39 -6.09
N LYS A 45 -8.83 -3.89 -6.07
CA LYS A 45 -9.99 -4.59 -6.64
C LYS A 45 -9.83 -4.76 -8.16
N LEU A 46 -9.44 -3.70 -8.86
CA LEU A 46 -9.20 -3.70 -10.30
C LEU A 46 -8.09 -4.69 -10.69
N LEU A 47 -6.92 -4.61 -10.05
CA LEU A 47 -5.81 -5.54 -10.31
C LEU A 47 -6.20 -7.00 -10.06
N ASN A 48 -6.99 -7.27 -9.01
CA ASN A 48 -7.50 -8.62 -8.75
C ASN A 48 -8.52 -9.08 -9.80
N ALA A 49 -9.37 -8.19 -10.31
CA ALA A 49 -10.31 -8.50 -11.38
C ALA A 49 -9.58 -8.81 -12.69
N GLU A 50 -8.59 -8.00 -13.06
CA GLU A 50 -7.73 -8.23 -14.24
C GLU A 50 -6.97 -9.55 -14.13
N LYS A 51 -6.40 -9.85 -12.95
CA LYS A 51 -5.73 -11.14 -12.70
C LYS A 51 -6.69 -12.31 -12.91
N LYS A 52 -7.93 -12.22 -12.39
CA LYS A 52 -8.95 -13.25 -12.59
C LYS A 52 -9.32 -13.42 -14.06
N ALA A 53 -9.42 -12.33 -14.81
CA ALA A 53 -9.70 -12.37 -16.25
C ALA A 53 -8.58 -13.06 -17.03
N MET A 54 -7.32 -12.75 -16.71
CA MET A 54 -6.15 -13.40 -17.32
C MET A 54 -6.10 -14.90 -16.99
N GLU A 55 -6.42 -15.30 -15.76
CA GLU A 55 -6.52 -16.72 -15.38
C GLU A 55 -7.64 -17.45 -16.14
N ALA A 56 -8.77 -16.78 -16.40
CA ALA A 56 -9.85 -17.34 -17.21
C ALA A 56 -9.42 -17.49 -18.69
N LEU A 57 -8.67 -16.52 -19.22
CA LEU A 57 -8.07 -16.62 -20.55
C LEU A 57 -7.11 -17.81 -20.65
N ILE A 58 -6.21 -17.98 -19.69
CA ILE A 58 -5.29 -19.15 -19.63
C ILE A 58 -6.08 -20.46 -19.65
N ARG A 59 -7.18 -20.55 -18.90
CA ARG A 59 -8.04 -21.74 -18.88
C ARG A 59 -8.64 -22.04 -20.26
N ARG A 60 -9.25 -21.03 -20.89
CA ARG A 60 -9.84 -21.19 -22.23
C ARG A 60 -8.81 -21.59 -23.28
N THR A 61 -7.65 -20.96 -23.28
CA THR A 61 -6.56 -21.28 -24.21
C THR A 61 -6.01 -22.67 -23.95
N LEU A 62 -5.89 -23.09 -22.68
CA LEU A 62 -5.48 -24.45 -22.31
C LEU A 62 -6.45 -25.51 -22.85
N GLU A 63 -7.77 -25.30 -22.70
CA GLU A 63 -8.81 -26.19 -23.23
C GLU A 63 -8.76 -26.27 -24.76
N ALA A 64 -8.61 -25.12 -25.44
CA ALA A 64 -8.49 -25.05 -26.89
C ALA A 64 -7.19 -25.71 -27.42
N THR A 65 -6.08 -25.59 -26.70
CA THR A 65 -4.83 -26.29 -27.06
C THR A 65 -4.97 -27.80 -26.85
N GLN A 66 -5.70 -28.25 -25.82
CA GLN A 66 -5.95 -29.68 -25.59
C GLN A 66 -6.85 -30.31 -26.66
N SER A 67 -7.80 -29.57 -27.21
CA SER A 67 -8.65 -30.03 -28.32
C SER A 67 -8.01 -29.88 -29.70
N GLY A 68 -6.77 -29.36 -29.78
CA GLY A 68 -6.07 -29.10 -31.04
C GLY A 68 -6.55 -27.86 -31.80
N ALA A 69 -7.47 -27.08 -31.22
CA ALA A 69 -8.05 -25.87 -31.83
C ALA A 69 -7.16 -24.62 -31.69
N ALA A 70 -6.15 -24.64 -30.82
CA ALA A 70 -5.24 -23.52 -30.61
C ALA A 70 -3.76 -23.97 -30.53
N ASP A 71 -2.89 -23.14 -31.07
CA ASP A 71 -1.44 -23.34 -31.07
C ASP A 71 -0.85 -23.28 -29.64
N PRO A 72 -0.05 -24.27 -29.21
CA PRO A 72 0.67 -24.24 -27.94
C PRO A 72 1.50 -22.97 -27.68
N ALA A 73 2.00 -22.29 -28.72
CA ALA A 73 2.72 -21.03 -28.54
C ALA A 73 1.80 -19.89 -28.05
N GLN A 74 0.51 -19.92 -28.38
CA GLN A 74 -0.46 -18.96 -27.82
C GLN A 74 -0.62 -19.13 -26.31
N LEU A 75 -0.67 -20.37 -25.84
CA LEU A 75 -0.72 -20.68 -24.42
C LEU A 75 0.56 -20.21 -23.70
N ALA A 76 1.72 -20.46 -24.31
CA ALA A 76 3.01 -20.00 -23.78
C ALA A 76 3.06 -18.46 -23.62
N ARG A 77 2.56 -17.71 -24.62
CA ARG A 77 2.46 -16.24 -24.55
C ARG A 77 1.55 -15.77 -23.41
N CYS A 78 0.36 -16.37 -23.27
CA CYS A 78 -0.57 -16.02 -22.19
C CYS A 78 0.06 -16.24 -20.79
N ILE A 79 0.83 -17.32 -20.63
CA ILE A 79 1.56 -17.61 -19.39
C ILE A 79 2.67 -16.59 -19.16
N GLY A 80 3.42 -16.24 -20.20
CA GLY A 80 4.46 -15.20 -20.15
C GLY A 80 3.90 -13.86 -19.67
N ASP A 81 2.80 -13.41 -20.26
CA ASP A 81 2.13 -12.16 -19.88
C ASP A 81 1.61 -12.19 -18.44
N PHE A 82 0.99 -13.29 -18.03
CA PHE A 82 0.53 -13.46 -16.65
C PHE A 82 1.68 -13.38 -15.65
N LYS A 83 2.82 -14.01 -15.96
CA LYS A 83 4.01 -13.95 -15.09
C LYS A 83 4.58 -12.54 -15.02
N ASN A 84 4.76 -11.90 -16.17
CA ASN A 84 5.36 -10.57 -16.24
C ASN A 84 4.58 -9.54 -15.39
N ARG A 85 3.26 -9.71 -15.31
CA ARG A 85 2.35 -8.80 -14.59
C ARG A 85 2.11 -9.20 -13.13
N TYR A 86 2.00 -10.49 -12.83
CA TYR A 86 1.47 -10.95 -11.53
C TYR A 86 2.38 -11.89 -10.75
N ALA A 87 3.50 -12.34 -11.32
CA ALA A 87 4.47 -13.14 -10.58
C ALA A 87 5.35 -12.28 -9.67
N ASP A 88 5.83 -12.87 -8.57
CA ASP A 88 6.67 -12.17 -7.58
C ASP A 88 8.03 -11.72 -8.11
N TYR A 89 8.46 -12.30 -9.21
CA TYR A 89 9.69 -11.98 -9.95
C TYR A 89 9.40 -11.27 -11.28
N GLY A 90 8.13 -11.00 -11.57
CA GLY A 90 7.73 -10.33 -12.81
C GLY A 90 8.16 -8.86 -12.83
N PRO A 91 8.47 -8.29 -14.01
CA PRO A 91 8.92 -6.90 -14.13
C PRO A 91 7.93 -5.88 -13.56
N GLN A 92 6.62 -6.13 -13.65
CA GLN A 92 5.62 -5.21 -13.11
C GLN A 92 5.72 -5.09 -11.59
N ARG A 93 5.86 -6.22 -10.90
CA ARG A 93 5.98 -6.23 -9.44
C ARG A 93 7.31 -5.66 -8.97
N GLN A 94 8.39 -5.91 -9.71
CA GLN A 94 9.68 -5.27 -9.45
C GLN A 94 9.58 -3.74 -9.55
N ARG A 95 8.94 -3.22 -10.61
CA ARG A 95 8.71 -1.78 -10.77
C ARG A 95 7.90 -1.18 -9.62
N GLU A 96 6.84 -1.86 -9.20
CA GLU A 96 6.01 -1.42 -8.08
C GLU A 96 6.80 -1.39 -6.76
N CYS A 97 7.57 -2.44 -6.46
CA CYS A 97 8.46 -2.44 -5.30
C CYS A 97 9.46 -1.29 -5.36
N ASN A 98 10.13 -1.07 -6.50
CA ASN A 98 11.10 0.01 -6.65
C ASN A 98 10.43 1.40 -6.50
N PHE A 99 9.25 1.59 -7.08
CA PHE A 99 8.47 2.81 -6.90
C PHE A 99 8.22 3.11 -5.42
N HIS A 100 7.80 2.13 -4.63
CA HIS A 100 7.58 2.32 -3.19
C HIS A 100 8.88 2.60 -2.44
N MET A 101 9.99 1.97 -2.81
CA MET A 101 11.30 2.28 -2.23
C MET A 101 11.73 3.72 -2.54
N ASP A 102 11.47 4.20 -3.76
CA ASP A 102 11.74 5.59 -4.15
C ASP A 102 10.88 6.59 -3.37
N GLN A 103 9.60 6.26 -3.10
CA GLN A 103 8.74 7.08 -2.25
C GLN A 103 9.26 7.15 -0.81
N LEU A 104 9.66 6.00 -0.24
CA LEU A 104 10.24 5.95 1.10
C LEU A 104 11.54 6.75 1.18
N GLU A 105 12.41 6.63 0.17
CA GLU A 105 13.66 7.39 0.10
C GLU A 105 13.38 8.89 0.05
N ARG A 106 12.43 9.32 -0.78
CA ARG A 106 12.03 10.72 -0.90
C ARG A 106 11.46 11.28 0.41
N LEU A 107 10.68 10.50 1.15
CA LEU A 107 10.11 10.91 2.44
C LEU A 107 11.14 10.92 3.56
N LEU A 108 12.15 10.05 3.51
CA LEU A 108 13.26 10.06 4.46
C LEU A 108 14.19 11.26 4.24
N ILE A 109 14.46 11.62 2.99
CA ILE A 109 15.34 12.76 2.68
C ILE A 109 14.68 14.06 3.17
N PRO A 110 15.31 14.83 4.08
CA PRO A 110 14.72 16.05 4.57
C PRO A 110 14.59 17.11 3.46
N THR A 111 13.60 18.00 3.61
CA THR A 111 13.41 19.14 2.71
C THR A 111 14.61 20.10 2.76
N GLN A 112 14.74 21.00 1.78
CA GLN A 112 15.85 21.96 1.75
C GLN A 112 15.91 22.84 2.99
N THR A 113 14.75 23.29 3.49
CA THR A 113 14.66 24.06 4.73
C THR A 113 15.19 23.24 5.92
N THR A 114 14.76 21.99 6.07
CA THR A 114 15.23 21.13 7.16
C THR A 114 16.73 20.82 7.04
N LYS A 115 17.23 20.56 5.82
CA LYS A 115 18.67 20.35 5.56
C LYS A 115 19.49 21.57 5.97
N MET A 116 19.07 22.77 5.53
CA MET A 116 19.74 24.02 5.90
C MET A 116 19.72 24.26 7.40
N SER A 117 18.60 23.98 8.07
CA SER A 117 18.49 24.09 9.53
C SER A 117 19.43 23.13 10.26
N LEU A 118 19.41 21.84 9.91
CA LEU A 118 20.28 20.82 10.51
C LEU A 118 21.76 21.17 10.27
N TRP A 119 22.11 21.51 9.04
CA TRP A 119 23.48 21.88 8.67
C TRP A 119 23.96 23.13 9.42
N THR A 120 23.11 24.15 9.53
CA THR A 120 23.42 25.39 10.27
C THR A 120 23.66 25.10 11.75
N MET A 121 22.87 24.20 12.36
CA MET A 121 23.05 23.79 13.75
C MET A 121 24.32 22.96 13.97
N GLU A 122 24.80 22.23 12.95
CA GLU A 122 26.08 21.51 13.02
C GLU A 122 27.30 22.42 12.98
N GLN A 123 27.19 23.63 12.41
CA GLN A 123 28.31 24.54 12.25
C GLN A 123 28.88 25.02 13.61
N PRO A 124 30.20 25.26 13.72
CA PRO A 124 30.82 25.77 14.95
C PRO A 124 30.35 27.20 15.26
N PRO A 125 30.48 27.71 16.51
CA PRO A 125 30.05 29.06 16.86
C PRO A 125 30.71 30.16 15.99
N SER A 126 31.98 29.95 15.64
CA SER A 126 32.76 30.83 14.76
C SER A 126 32.17 30.98 13.35
N PHE A 127 31.30 30.07 12.91
CA PHE A 127 30.64 30.14 11.61
C PHE A 127 29.85 31.44 11.41
N PHE A 128 29.20 31.93 12.47
CA PHE A 128 28.42 33.18 12.42
C PHE A 128 29.28 34.45 12.58
N ASP A 129 30.56 34.29 12.88
CA ASP A 129 31.51 35.39 13.10
C ASP A 129 32.59 35.43 12.01
N ASP A 130 32.36 34.74 10.88
CA ASP A 130 33.21 34.80 9.70
C ASP A 130 33.31 36.26 9.20
N PRO A 131 34.53 36.83 9.10
CA PRO A 131 34.73 38.21 8.64
C PRO A 131 34.31 38.41 7.17
N ASN A 132 34.20 37.34 6.38
CA ASN A 132 33.71 37.40 5.01
C ASN A 132 32.18 37.62 5.00
N LYS A 133 31.76 38.82 4.56
CA LYS A 133 30.34 39.21 4.45
C LYS A 133 29.52 38.36 3.46
N ASN A 134 30.20 37.63 2.56
CA ASN A 134 29.59 36.73 1.60
C ASN A 134 29.58 35.27 2.08
N SER A 135 30.10 35.00 3.27
CA SER A 135 29.96 33.67 3.89
C SER A 135 28.49 33.39 4.22
N LEU A 136 28.10 32.12 4.14
CA LEU A 136 26.74 31.70 4.45
C LEU A 136 26.36 32.02 5.91
N GLY A 137 27.33 31.98 6.83
CA GLY A 137 27.12 32.33 8.24
C GLY A 137 26.86 33.81 8.46
N ALA A 138 27.61 34.71 7.78
CA ALA A 138 27.36 36.14 7.83
C ALA A 138 26.00 36.52 7.19
N ILE A 139 25.63 35.86 6.09
CA ILE A 139 24.33 36.03 5.44
C ILE A 139 23.22 35.58 6.39
N LEU A 140 23.27 34.36 6.92
CA LEU A 140 22.24 33.84 7.84
C LEU A 140 22.10 34.71 9.09
N LYS A 141 23.20 35.18 9.69
CA LYS A 141 23.17 36.09 10.84
C LYS A 141 22.46 37.41 10.52
N ARG A 142 22.72 37.98 9.34
CA ARG A 142 22.10 39.22 8.88
C ARG A 142 20.62 39.05 8.54
N GLU A 143 20.29 38.07 7.71
CA GLU A 143 18.92 37.85 7.21
C GLU A 143 17.97 37.35 8.31
N LEU A 144 18.45 36.51 9.24
CA LEU A 144 17.62 35.94 10.31
C LEU A 144 17.70 36.74 11.63
N GLY A 145 18.62 37.70 11.76
CA GLY A 145 18.79 38.51 12.97
C GLY A 145 19.16 37.69 14.22
N VAL A 146 19.97 36.63 14.07
CA VAL A 146 20.27 35.68 15.15
C VAL A 146 21.07 36.35 16.27
N THR A 147 20.54 36.34 17.49
CA THR A 147 21.18 36.94 18.68
C THR A 147 22.27 36.04 19.28
N GLN A 148 23.16 36.60 20.12
CA GLN A 148 24.18 35.80 20.82
C GLN A 148 23.58 34.68 21.66
N GLU A 149 22.53 34.98 22.44
CA GLU A 149 21.87 33.99 23.31
C GLU A 149 21.27 32.83 22.48
N GLN A 150 20.69 33.15 21.32
CA GLN A 150 20.18 32.13 20.38
C GLN A 150 21.31 31.25 19.84
N ARG A 151 22.47 31.81 19.51
CA ARG A 151 23.66 31.04 19.08
C ARG A 151 24.15 30.09 20.16
N ASP A 152 24.20 30.54 21.41
CA ASP A 152 24.64 29.71 22.52
C ASP A 152 23.66 28.56 22.79
N ARG A 153 22.35 28.78 22.60
CA ARG A 153 21.34 27.72 22.63
C ARG A 153 21.51 26.73 21.48
N ILE A 154 21.71 27.21 20.25
CA ILE A 154 21.96 26.35 19.07
C ILE A 154 23.20 25.48 19.29
N SER A 155 24.27 26.05 19.83
CA SER A 155 25.52 25.32 20.12
C SER A 155 25.30 24.16 21.09
N ARG A 156 24.42 24.32 22.08
CA ARG A 156 24.05 23.26 23.03
C ARG A 156 23.22 22.13 22.40
N LEU A 157 22.50 22.40 21.32
CA LEU A 157 21.71 21.40 20.60
C LEU A 157 22.55 20.60 19.58
N ARG A 158 23.77 21.04 19.28
CA ARG A 158 24.62 20.48 18.21
C ARG A 158 24.80 18.97 18.32
N GLU A 159 25.10 18.44 19.51
CA GLU A 159 25.32 16.99 19.67
C GLU A 159 24.05 16.17 19.42
N ARG A 160 22.88 16.68 19.83
CA ARG A 160 21.58 16.04 19.54
C ARG A 160 21.25 16.07 18.04
N VAL A 161 21.60 17.16 17.36
CA VAL A 161 21.43 17.27 15.90
C VAL A 161 22.32 16.28 15.17
N LYS A 162 23.59 16.14 15.59
CA LYS A 162 24.50 15.13 15.02
C LYS A 162 23.96 13.71 15.18
N GLU A 163 23.37 13.39 16.34
CA GLU A 163 22.72 12.10 16.57
C GLU A 163 21.55 11.89 15.62
N ALA A 164 20.62 12.85 15.50
CA ALA A 164 19.50 12.76 14.55
C ALA A 164 19.96 12.62 13.08
N VAL A 165 21.04 13.30 12.69
CA VAL A 165 21.64 13.17 11.35
C VAL A 165 22.26 11.79 11.16
N ARG A 166 22.87 11.18 12.19
CA ARG A 166 23.37 9.79 12.13
C ARG A 166 22.23 8.79 11.98
N ASP A 167 21.14 8.95 12.73
CA ASP A 167 19.96 8.09 12.61
C ASP A 167 19.35 8.15 11.21
N LEU A 168 19.23 9.36 10.66
CA LEU A 168 18.77 9.56 9.30
C LEU A 168 19.68 8.85 8.29
N ARG A 169 21.02 8.99 8.42
CA ARG A 169 21.97 8.29 7.55
C ARG A 169 21.84 6.78 7.66
N ALA A 170 21.66 6.26 8.87
CA ALA A 170 21.44 4.84 9.10
C ALA A 170 20.15 4.35 8.44
N ALA A 171 19.04 5.10 8.56
CA ALA A 171 17.77 4.77 7.92
C ALA A 171 17.89 4.75 6.38
N VAL A 172 18.57 5.73 5.79
CA VAL A 172 18.82 5.76 4.33
C VAL A 172 19.70 4.59 3.90
N ALA A 173 20.73 4.23 4.67
CA ALA A 173 21.58 3.07 4.38
C ALA A 173 20.78 1.77 4.43
N LEU A 174 19.96 1.56 5.46
CA LEU A 174 19.08 0.39 5.56
C LEU A 174 18.11 0.28 4.39
N LEU A 175 17.56 1.41 3.92
CA LEU A 175 16.67 1.41 2.76
C LEU A 175 17.40 1.00 1.48
N ARG A 176 18.64 1.46 1.29
CA ARG A 176 19.49 1.07 0.16
C ARG A 176 19.81 -0.42 0.19
N ASP A 177 20.20 -0.94 1.35
CA ASP A 177 20.55 -2.35 1.52
C ASP A 177 19.30 -3.24 1.29
N LEU A 178 18.14 -2.82 1.78
CA LEU A 178 16.86 -3.47 1.48
C LEU A 178 16.55 -3.45 -0.03
N ARG A 179 16.78 -2.34 -0.72
CA ARG A 179 16.60 -2.25 -2.19
C ARG A 179 17.50 -3.24 -2.91
N GLU A 180 18.76 -3.35 -2.50
CA GLU A 180 19.71 -4.30 -3.09
C GLU A 180 19.25 -5.75 -2.87
N HIS A 181 18.86 -6.11 -1.64
CA HIS A 181 18.33 -7.43 -1.33
C HIS A 181 17.07 -7.76 -2.14
N ILE A 182 16.15 -6.80 -2.28
CA ILE A 182 14.93 -6.96 -3.08
C ILE A 182 15.29 -7.21 -4.55
N ASN A 183 16.18 -6.41 -5.14
CA ASN A 183 16.57 -6.57 -6.55
C ASN A 183 17.28 -7.90 -6.79
N HIS A 184 18.22 -8.26 -5.91
CA HIS A 184 18.92 -9.54 -5.99
C HIS A 184 17.95 -10.73 -5.87
N LYS A 185 16.96 -10.64 -4.97
CA LYS A 185 15.88 -11.63 -4.84
C LYS A 185 15.04 -11.72 -6.11
N HIS A 186 14.67 -10.61 -6.75
CA HIS A 186 13.94 -10.62 -8.01
C HIS A 186 14.74 -11.33 -9.11
N SER A 187 16.00 -10.95 -9.33
CA SER A 187 16.87 -11.58 -10.34
C SER A 187 17.07 -13.08 -10.10
N ARG A 188 17.32 -13.49 -8.85
CA ARG A 188 17.47 -14.92 -8.52
C ARG A 188 16.19 -15.71 -8.75
N PHE A 189 15.04 -15.15 -8.38
CA PHE A 189 13.76 -15.82 -8.59
C PHE A 189 13.42 -15.93 -10.07
N ASP A 190 13.70 -14.89 -10.86
CA ASP A 190 13.49 -14.90 -12.30
C ASP A 190 14.33 -15.98 -12.99
N VAL A 191 15.63 -16.07 -12.68
CA VAL A 191 16.51 -17.13 -13.20
C VAL A 191 16.00 -18.51 -12.80
N ARG A 192 15.75 -18.74 -11.51
CA ARG A 192 15.31 -20.06 -11.02
C ARG A 192 13.96 -20.47 -11.59
N MET A 193 13.03 -19.53 -11.70
CA MET A 193 11.70 -19.82 -12.19
C MET A 193 11.68 -19.98 -13.71
N THR A 194 12.57 -19.28 -14.44
CA THR A 194 12.80 -19.52 -15.87
C THR A 194 13.34 -20.92 -16.10
N GLN A 195 14.36 -21.34 -15.34
CA GLN A 195 14.90 -22.72 -15.38
C GLN A 195 13.81 -23.77 -15.10
N LEU A 196 12.98 -23.57 -14.07
CA LEU A 196 11.86 -24.48 -13.79
C LEU A 196 10.89 -24.58 -14.97
N MET A 197 10.72 -23.48 -15.69
CA MET A 197 9.75 -23.35 -16.77
C MET A 197 10.29 -23.81 -18.12
N GLU A 198 11.59 -23.92 -18.29
CA GLU A 198 12.21 -24.63 -19.39
C GLU A 198 12.00 -26.15 -19.27
N ILE A 199 11.92 -26.66 -18.03
CA ILE A 199 11.63 -28.07 -17.75
C ILE A 199 10.15 -28.40 -17.97
N LEU A 200 9.26 -27.44 -17.70
CA LEU A 200 7.81 -27.62 -17.82
C LEU A 200 7.29 -27.23 -19.20
N THR A 201 6.46 -28.07 -19.79
CA THR A 201 5.69 -27.68 -20.98
C THR A 201 4.71 -26.55 -20.65
N PRO A 202 4.36 -25.67 -21.62
CA PRO A 202 3.37 -24.61 -21.41
C PRO A 202 2.04 -25.13 -20.84
N MET A 203 1.64 -26.34 -21.23
CA MET A 203 0.45 -26.99 -20.70
C MET A 203 0.57 -27.36 -19.21
N GLN A 204 1.71 -27.89 -18.77
CA GLN A 204 1.96 -28.19 -17.36
C GLN A 204 1.98 -26.90 -16.53
N SER A 205 2.59 -25.84 -17.04
CA SER A 205 2.65 -24.54 -16.36
C SER A 205 1.28 -23.88 -16.23
N ALA A 206 0.44 -23.93 -17.26
CA ALA A 206 -0.94 -23.47 -17.18
C ALA A 206 -1.73 -24.26 -16.13
N LYS A 207 -1.60 -25.60 -16.14
CA LYS A 207 -2.24 -26.46 -15.13
C LYS A 207 -1.78 -26.10 -13.72
N LEU A 208 -0.48 -25.85 -13.50
CA LEU A 208 0.05 -25.46 -12.20
C LEU A 208 -0.53 -24.12 -11.71
N ILE A 209 -0.54 -23.08 -12.57
CA ILE A 209 -1.10 -21.76 -12.23
C ILE A 209 -2.57 -21.88 -11.81
N LEU A 210 -3.37 -22.60 -12.60
CA LEU A 210 -4.79 -22.79 -12.32
C LEU A 210 -5.03 -23.67 -11.09
N TRP A 211 -4.21 -24.70 -10.89
CA TRP A 211 -4.31 -25.58 -9.72
C TRP A 211 -4.00 -24.81 -8.44
N VAL A 212 -2.93 -24.02 -8.40
CA VAL A 212 -2.58 -23.20 -7.23
C VAL A 212 -3.73 -22.26 -6.86
N LYS A 213 -4.43 -21.67 -7.84
CA LYS A 213 -5.62 -20.84 -7.62
C LYS A 213 -6.79 -21.63 -7.01
N THR A 214 -7.12 -22.80 -7.54
CA THR A 214 -8.22 -23.63 -7.03
C THR A 214 -7.90 -24.19 -5.64
N ASN A 215 -6.64 -24.53 -5.39
CA ASN A 215 -6.19 -25.20 -4.18
C ASN A 215 -5.48 -24.26 -3.19
N ARG A 216 -5.76 -22.94 -3.23
CA ARG A 216 -5.12 -21.93 -2.37
C ARG A 216 -5.14 -22.27 -0.88
N HIS A 217 -6.21 -22.88 -0.39
CA HIS A 217 -6.33 -23.31 1.01
C HIS A 217 -5.35 -24.45 1.35
N ARG A 218 -5.16 -25.42 0.45
CA ARG A 218 -4.20 -26.52 0.63
C ARG A 218 -2.78 -26.01 0.55
N VAL A 219 -2.50 -25.16 -0.43
CA VAL A 219 -1.20 -24.51 -0.61
C VAL A 219 -0.86 -23.67 0.62
N ARG A 220 -1.79 -22.86 1.12
CA ARG A 220 -1.60 -22.07 2.36
C ARG A 220 -1.32 -22.96 3.56
N ASN A 221 -2.10 -24.00 3.78
CA ASN A 221 -1.95 -24.86 4.97
C ASN A 221 -0.68 -25.74 4.90
N GLY A 222 -0.35 -26.29 3.73
CA GLY A 222 0.85 -27.09 3.51
C GLY A 222 2.13 -26.25 3.52
N LEU A 223 2.09 -25.03 2.98
CA LEU A 223 3.20 -24.08 3.08
C LEU A 223 3.34 -23.53 4.50
N ASN A 224 2.28 -23.32 5.28
CA ASN A 224 2.44 -22.80 6.64
C ASN A 224 3.31 -23.70 7.54
N LEU A 225 3.33 -25.03 7.34
CA LEU A 225 4.21 -25.93 8.11
C LEU A 225 5.68 -25.94 7.63
N SER A 226 5.94 -25.70 6.34
CA SER A 226 7.29 -25.81 5.75
C SER A 226 7.90 -24.45 5.37
N ALA A 227 7.09 -23.54 4.86
CA ALA A 227 7.45 -22.21 4.38
C ALA A 227 7.62 -21.17 5.50
N SER A 228 7.02 -21.39 6.68
CA SER A 228 7.24 -20.56 7.88
C SER A 228 8.73 -20.45 8.23
N ASN A 229 9.47 -21.56 8.10
CA ASN A 229 10.92 -21.61 8.33
C ASN A 229 11.72 -21.17 7.08
N MET A 230 11.18 -21.37 5.88
CA MET A 230 11.90 -21.10 4.63
C MET A 230 11.91 -19.63 4.21
N PHE A 231 10.88 -18.85 4.59
CA PHE A 231 10.75 -17.43 4.22
C PHE A 231 10.72 -16.47 5.41
N GLY A 232 10.92 -16.96 6.64
CA GLY A 232 10.96 -16.12 7.86
C GLY A 232 9.66 -15.40 8.23
N ALA A 233 8.57 -15.68 7.50
CA ALA A 233 7.29 -14.97 7.62
C ALA A 233 6.25 -15.73 8.47
N GLY A 234 6.68 -16.75 9.21
CA GLY A 234 5.83 -17.63 10.01
C GLY A 234 4.85 -16.91 10.93
N GLU A 235 5.35 -15.94 11.70
CA GLU A 235 4.54 -15.20 12.65
C GLU A 235 3.57 -14.21 11.99
N GLU A 236 3.97 -13.55 10.91
CA GLU A 236 3.09 -12.61 10.19
C GLU A 236 1.98 -13.33 9.43
N TYR A 237 2.27 -14.45 8.77
CA TYR A 237 1.24 -15.25 8.11
C TYR A 237 0.29 -15.90 9.13
N ALA A 238 0.78 -16.27 10.32
CA ALA A 238 -0.04 -16.76 11.43
C ALA A 238 -0.95 -15.64 12.02
N ARG A 239 -0.42 -14.43 12.24
CA ARG A 239 -1.23 -13.26 12.68
C ARG A 239 -2.28 -12.88 11.65
N ALA A 240 -1.93 -12.81 10.37
CA ALA A 240 -2.87 -12.50 9.30
C ALA A 240 -3.95 -13.59 9.13
N ALA A 241 -3.60 -14.86 9.35
CA ALA A 241 -4.55 -15.97 9.38
C ALA A 241 -5.52 -15.86 10.57
N ALA A 242 -5.00 -15.57 11.77
CA ALA A 242 -5.80 -15.40 12.98
C ALA A 242 -6.74 -14.18 12.89
N ALA A 243 -6.29 -13.07 12.30
CA ALA A 243 -7.11 -11.89 12.06
C ALA A 243 -8.25 -12.17 11.06
N ALA A 244 -7.97 -12.91 9.98
CA ALA A 244 -8.99 -13.32 9.01
C ALA A 244 -10.01 -14.32 9.59
N ALA A 245 -9.58 -15.21 10.49
CA ALA A 245 -10.46 -16.12 11.22
C ALA A 245 -11.38 -15.38 12.20
N LYS A 246 -10.86 -14.38 12.93
CA LYS A 246 -11.68 -13.50 13.79
C LYS A 246 -12.73 -12.73 13.00
N LYS A 247 -12.40 -12.26 11.79
CA LYS A 247 -13.34 -11.54 10.93
C LYS A 247 -14.50 -12.42 10.43
N LYS A 248 -14.31 -13.75 10.35
CA LYS A 248 -15.39 -14.71 10.06
C LYS A 248 -16.18 -15.18 11.28
N GLY A 249 -15.62 -15.05 12.48
CA GLY A 249 -16.29 -15.41 13.74
C GLY A 249 -17.08 -14.26 14.40
N GLY A 250 -16.81 -13.01 14.02
CA GLY A 250 -17.44 -11.82 14.62
C GLY A 250 -18.84 -11.49 14.09
N ASP A 251 -19.12 -11.76 12.80
CA ASP A 251 -20.40 -11.40 12.18
C ASP A 251 -21.52 -12.44 12.40
N GLY A 252 -21.18 -13.61 12.96
CA GLY A 252 -22.15 -14.71 13.17
C GLY A 252 -22.85 -14.73 14.53
N ALA A 253 -22.36 -13.97 15.51
CA ALA A 253 -22.89 -14.02 16.88
C ALA A 253 -23.83 -12.86 17.24
N ALA A 254 -23.79 -11.75 16.49
CA ALA A 254 -24.58 -10.55 16.82
C ALA A 254 -25.98 -10.52 16.19
N ASN A 255 -26.32 -11.48 15.31
CA ASN A 255 -27.59 -11.48 14.58
C ASN A 255 -28.53 -12.65 14.93
N ALA A 256 -28.22 -13.43 15.97
CA ALA A 256 -29.03 -14.59 16.40
C ALA A 256 -29.95 -14.29 17.60
N GLU A 257 -29.84 -13.12 18.26
CA GLU A 257 -30.64 -12.78 19.44
C GLU A 257 -31.66 -11.63 19.21
N ALA A 258 -31.87 -11.19 17.97
CA ALA A 258 -32.81 -10.09 17.67
C ALA A 258 -34.08 -10.49 16.90
N GLU A 259 -34.35 -11.77 16.63
CA GLU A 259 -35.59 -12.24 15.99
C GLU A 259 -36.36 -13.29 16.82
N ALA A 260 -36.50 -13.05 18.12
CA ALA A 260 -37.45 -13.77 18.97
C ALA A 260 -38.41 -12.78 19.63
N GLY A 261 -39.34 -12.20 18.87
CA GLY A 261 -40.40 -11.39 19.48
C GLY A 261 -41.10 -10.36 18.61
N VAL A 262 -41.54 -10.69 17.40
CA VAL A 262 -42.62 -9.93 16.75
C VAL A 262 -43.54 -10.90 16.03
N ALA A 263 -44.74 -11.08 16.58
CA ALA A 263 -45.83 -11.75 15.89
C ALA A 263 -46.31 -10.86 14.72
N HIS A 264 -46.42 -11.44 13.53
CA HIS A 264 -47.17 -10.86 12.42
C HIS A 264 -48.25 -11.85 11.93
N PRO A 265 -49.44 -11.35 11.55
CA PRO A 265 -50.58 -12.18 11.17
C PRO A 265 -50.40 -12.75 9.76
N LYS A 266 -51.04 -13.89 9.50
CA LYS A 266 -51.05 -14.59 8.21
C LYS A 266 -51.55 -13.67 7.06
N PRO A 267 -50.92 -13.71 5.87
CA PRO A 267 -51.49 -13.10 4.68
C PRO A 267 -52.30 -14.10 3.84
N ASP A 268 -53.41 -13.61 3.30
CA ASP A 268 -54.32 -14.28 2.37
C ASP A 268 -53.70 -14.48 0.96
N PRO A 269 -54.12 -15.52 0.21
CA PRO A 269 -53.52 -15.91 -1.07
C PRO A 269 -54.28 -15.29 -2.24
N SER A 270 -53.87 -14.11 -2.71
CA SER A 270 -54.40 -13.56 -3.97
C SER A 270 -53.58 -12.37 -4.43
N SER A 271 -52.59 -12.59 -5.30
CA SER A 271 -52.25 -11.73 -6.45
C SER A 271 -50.87 -12.10 -7.02
N ASN A 272 -50.90 -12.93 -8.05
CA ASN A 272 -49.82 -13.05 -9.03
C ASN A 272 -49.91 -11.84 -9.99
N PRO A 273 -48.79 -11.30 -10.49
CA PRO A 273 -48.72 -11.12 -11.94
C PRO A 273 -47.40 -11.58 -12.56
N SER A 274 -47.58 -12.21 -13.71
CA SER A 274 -46.61 -12.80 -14.64
C SER A 274 -45.58 -11.82 -15.24
N PRO A 275 -44.48 -12.34 -15.83
CA PRO A 275 -43.36 -11.56 -16.36
C PRO A 275 -43.50 -11.29 -17.87
N SER A 276 -42.88 -10.22 -18.37
CA SER A 276 -42.58 -9.96 -19.80
C SER A 276 -41.70 -8.70 -19.95
N PRO A 277 -41.01 -8.48 -21.08
CA PRO A 277 -39.95 -9.32 -21.63
C PRO A 277 -38.68 -8.52 -22.03
N ASN A 278 -37.60 -9.25 -22.29
CA ASN A 278 -36.35 -8.77 -22.92
C ASN A 278 -36.59 -8.17 -24.31
N PRO A 279 -35.81 -7.15 -24.74
CA PRO A 279 -35.56 -6.89 -26.15
C PRO A 279 -34.17 -7.37 -26.60
N THR A 280 -34.20 -7.91 -27.81
CA THR A 280 -33.21 -8.65 -28.57
C THR A 280 -32.08 -7.79 -29.14
N ALA A 281 -31.01 -8.49 -29.49
CA ALA A 281 -29.81 -8.11 -30.23
C ALA A 281 -29.97 -7.11 -31.41
N ALA A 282 -28.97 -6.26 -31.58
CA ALA A 282 -28.61 -5.65 -32.86
C ALA A 282 -27.07 -5.69 -33.02
N ALA A 283 -26.63 -6.24 -34.16
CA ALA A 283 -25.24 -6.40 -34.60
C ALA A 283 -24.68 -5.07 -35.18
N PRO A 284 -23.35 -4.96 -35.42
CA PRO A 284 -22.66 -3.70 -35.66
C PRO A 284 -22.62 -3.31 -37.15
N PRO A 285 -22.49 -2.01 -37.49
CA PRO A 285 -22.19 -1.60 -38.86
C PRO A 285 -20.69 -1.62 -39.18
N ALA A 286 -20.44 -1.85 -40.46
CA ALA A 286 -19.19 -2.16 -41.12
C ALA A 286 -18.17 -1.01 -41.19
N ASN A 287 -16.90 -1.41 -41.25
CA ASN A 287 -15.79 -0.64 -41.83
C ASN A 287 -16.03 -0.41 -43.34
N PRO A 288 -15.60 0.74 -43.87
CA PRO A 288 -15.10 0.83 -45.23
C PRO A 288 -13.58 1.02 -45.23
N THR A 289 -12.91 0.11 -45.94
CA THR A 289 -11.54 0.23 -46.44
C THR A 289 -11.37 1.45 -47.36
N ALA A 290 -10.33 2.23 -47.12
CA ALA A 290 -9.34 2.71 -48.10
C ALA A 290 -8.07 3.10 -47.34
#